data_AF-A0A8J4EHF0-F1
#
_entry.id   AF-A0A8J4EHF0-F1
#
_cell.length_a   1.000
_cell.length_b   1.000
_cell.length_c   1.000
_cell.angle_alpha   90.00
_cell.angle_beta   90.00
_cell.angle_gamma   90.00
#
_symmetry.space_group_name_H-M   'P 1'
#
loop_
_entity.id
_entity.type
_entity.pdbx_description
1 polymer ?
#
loop_
_entity_poly.entity_id
_entity_poly.type
_entity_poly.pdbx_seq_one_letter_code
_entity_poly.pdbx_strand_id
1 'polypeptide(L)'
;MPPVIDVYVWVPTAGADVLTAFIDRYVDTARPGDDRLDAFVRAYVDGTADAADRAALADLRRSDDDPGFSLYLRARGYDGAIITVTDERAVVLGLSLDDPDASPLVAARARALLDRLRDEFDAPAGCAGTELAPAHSREEWECGDMVQWRSGALP
;
A
#
# COMPACT_ATOMS: atom_id res chain seq x y z
N MET A 1 -0.17 -20.16 1.74
CA MET A 1 0.86 -19.17 2.13
C MET A 1 0.95 -19.19 3.64
N PRO A 2 2.16 -19.05 4.20
CA PRO A 2 2.27 -18.64 5.60
C PRO A 2 1.54 -17.29 5.79
N PRO A 3 0.92 -17.05 6.95
CA PRO A 3 0.25 -15.78 7.20
C PRO A 3 1.24 -14.63 7.15
N VAL A 4 0.84 -13.53 6.52
CA VAL A 4 1.61 -12.28 6.50
C VAL A 4 1.02 -11.26 7.47
N ILE A 5 1.87 -10.40 8.03
CA ILE A 5 1.43 -9.17 8.68
C ILE A 5 1.61 -8.02 7.69
N ASP A 6 0.50 -7.43 7.28
CA ASP A 6 0.49 -6.27 6.42
C ASP A 6 0.48 -5.00 7.26
N VAL A 7 1.33 -4.05 6.85
CA VAL A 7 1.46 -2.74 7.49
C VAL A 7 1.16 -1.68 6.44
N TYR A 8 0.20 -0.80 6.74
CA TYR A 8 -0.25 0.25 5.84
C TYR A 8 -0.17 1.64 6.49
N VAL A 9 0.09 2.64 5.67
CA VAL A 9 -0.02 4.05 6.04
C VAL A 9 -0.88 4.80 5.04
N TRP A 10 -1.70 5.73 5.54
CA TRP A 10 -2.59 6.55 4.72
C TRP A 10 -1.96 7.91 4.44
N VAL A 11 -1.78 8.24 3.16
CA VAL A 11 -1.24 9.52 2.70
C VAL A 11 -2.36 10.29 1.99
N PRO A 12 -2.94 11.34 2.60
CA PRO A 12 -4.12 12.04 2.06
C PRO A 12 -3.88 12.70 0.70
N THR A 13 -2.65 13.10 0.40
CA THR A 13 -2.30 13.74 -0.87
C THR A 13 -0.88 13.32 -1.23
N ALA A 14 -0.73 12.12 -1.77
CA ALA A 14 0.58 11.65 -2.22
C ALA A 14 0.98 12.38 -3.50
N GLY A 15 2.03 13.20 -3.41
CA GLY A 15 2.70 13.75 -4.58
C GLY A 15 3.51 12.67 -5.33
N ALA A 16 3.93 13.01 -6.54
CA ALA A 16 4.80 12.16 -7.35
C ALA A 16 6.11 11.83 -6.61
N ASP A 17 6.61 12.73 -5.77
CA ASP A 17 7.79 12.57 -4.92
C ASP A 17 7.61 11.47 -3.87
N VAL A 18 6.45 11.43 -3.20
CA VAL A 18 6.11 10.39 -2.21
C VAL A 18 6.06 9.01 -2.88
N LEU A 19 5.37 8.90 -4.01
CA LEU A 19 5.26 7.66 -4.77
C LEU A 19 6.61 7.20 -5.30
N THR A 20 7.40 8.12 -5.86
CA THR A 20 8.77 7.84 -6.32
C THR A 20 9.62 7.32 -5.16
N ALA A 21 9.59 7.99 -4.01
CA ALA A 21 10.38 7.59 -2.85
C ALA A 21 10.00 6.18 -2.35
N PHE A 22 8.71 5.85 -2.32
CA PHE A 22 8.26 4.52 -1.94
C PHE A 22 8.72 3.45 -2.94
N ILE A 23 8.53 3.68 -4.24
CA ILE A 23 8.95 2.75 -5.31
C ILE A 23 10.47 2.55 -5.28
N ASP A 24 11.24 3.63 -5.23
CA ASP A 24 12.70 3.64 -5.25
C ASP A 24 13.33 3.01 -4.01
N ARG A 25 12.61 2.96 -2.89
CA ARG A 25 13.11 2.35 -1.66
C ARG A 25 12.65 0.90 -1.49
N TYR A 26 11.39 0.61 -1.80
CA TYR A 26 10.76 -0.63 -1.37
C TYR A 26 10.40 -1.59 -2.50
N VAL A 27 10.20 -1.14 -3.74
CA VAL A 27 9.75 -2.01 -4.84
C VAL A 27 10.95 -2.61 -5.58
N ASP A 28 10.92 -3.91 -5.92
CA ASP A 28 11.88 -4.51 -6.88
C ASP A 28 11.46 -4.11 -8.31
N THR A 29 11.89 -2.93 -8.77
CA THR A 29 11.52 -2.40 -10.08
C THR A 29 12.08 -3.20 -11.26
N ALA A 30 13.13 -4.00 -11.03
CA ALA A 30 13.64 -4.89 -12.08
C ALA A 30 12.71 -6.10 -12.30
N ARG A 31 11.99 -6.53 -11.25
CA ARG A 31 11.04 -7.64 -11.29
C ARG A 31 9.86 -7.35 -10.37
N PRO A 32 8.95 -6.45 -10.77
CA PRO A 32 7.89 -5.95 -9.87
C PRO A 32 6.82 -7.00 -9.55
N GLY A 33 6.72 -8.08 -10.33
CA GLY A 33 5.70 -9.11 -10.16
C GLY A 33 4.34 -8.75 -10.75
N ASP A 34 4.02 -7.46 -10.85
CA ASP A 34 2.91 -6.93 -11.63
C ASP A 34 3.43 -5.99 -12.73
N ASP A 35 3.16 -6.35 -13.99
CA ASP A 35 3.63 -5.63 -15.18
C ASP A 35 2.95 -4.25 -15.34
N ARG A 36 1.91 -3.96 -14.53
CA ARG A 36 1.21 -2.68 -14.54
C ARG A 36 1.91 -1.58 -13.74
N LEU A 37 3.04 -1.87 -13.09
CA LEU A 37 3.85 -0.86 -12.40
C LEU A 37 4.24 0.29 -13.35
N ASP A 38 4.62 -0.02 -14.59
CA ASP A 38 5.03 1.00 -15.56
C ASP A 38 3.86 1.93 -15.95
N ALA A 39 2.64 1.37 -16.09
CA ALA A 39 1.44 2.16 -16.33
C ALA A 39 1.11 3.05 -15.12
N PHE A 40 1.31 2.54 -13.90
CA PHE A 40 1.14 3.31 -12.67
C PHE A 40 2.11 4.49 -12.59
N VAL A 41 3.40 4.27 -12.85
CA VAL A 41 4.43 5.32 -12.85
C VAL A 41 4.06 6.41 -13.86
N ARG A 42 3.70 6.03 -15.09
CA ARG A 42 3.25 7.01 -16.09
C ARG A 42 2.02 7.80 -15.63
N ALA A 43 1.08 7.15 -14.96
CA ALA A 43 -0.18 7.80 -14.54
C ALA A 43 -0.01 8.73 -13.34
N TYR A 44 0.69 8.28 -12.29
CA TYR A 44 0.69 8.93 -10.98
C TYR A 44 2.01 9.61 -10.62
N VAL A 45 3.10 9.28 -11.30
CA VAL A 45 4.42 9.92 -11.08
C VAL A 45 4.72 10.90 -12.21
N ASP A 46 4.68 10.44 -13.46
CA ASP A 46 5.10 11.25 -14.61
C ASP A 46 3.98 12.14 -15.18
N GLY A 47 2.71 11.75 -14.95
CA GLY A 47 1.55 12.42 -15.54
C GLY A 47 1.46 12.27 -17.07
N THR A 48 1.99 11.18 -17.62
CA THR A 48 2.10 10.90 -19.06
C THR A 48 1.21 9.73 -19.54
N ALA A 49 0.37 9.17 -18.67
CA ALA A 49 -0.44 8.01 -19.00
C ALA A 49 -1.40 8.22 -20.18
N ASP A 50 -1.47 7.20 -21.03
CA ASP A 50 -2.42 7.13 -22.14
C ASP A 50 -3.72 6.38 -21.78
N ALA A 51 -4.55 6.09 -22.78
CA ALA A 51 -5.80 5.37 -22.57
C ALA A 51 -5.60 3.89 -22.24
N ALA A 52 -4.55 3.26 -22.75
CA ALA A 52 -4.23 1.87 -22.46
C ALA A 52 -3.72 1.73 -21.02
N ASP A 53 -2.90 2.66 -20.55
CA ASP A 53 -2.45 2.74 -19.16
C ASP A 53 -3.64 2.83 -18.20
N ARG A 54 -4.58 3.75 -18.48
CA ARG A 54 -5.78 3.91 -17.67
C ARG A 54 -6.67 2.67 -17.66
N ALA A 55 -6.81 2.00 -18.80
CA ALA A 55 -7.58 0.76 -18.89
C ALA A 55 -6.93 -0.36 -18.06
N ALA A 56 -5.61 -0.55 -18.20
CA ALA A 56 -4.86 -1.55 -17.46
C ALA A 56 -4.92 -1.34 -15.94
N LEU A 57 -4.93 -0.08 -15.49
CA LEU A 57 -5.09 0.27 -14.07
C LEU A 57 -6.54 0.12 -13.60
N ALA A 58 -7.54 0.35 -14.46
CA ALA A 58 -8.94 0.11 -14.13
C ALA A 58 -9.23 -1.39 -13.86
N ASP A 59 -8.53 -2.29 -14.53
CA ASP A 59 -8.62 -3.74 -14.32
C ASP A 59 -8.11 -4.20 -12.93
N LEU A 60 -7.47 -3.32 -12.15
CA LEU A 60 -7.01 -3.60 -10.79
C LEU A 60 -8.07 -3.33 -9.71
N ARG A 61 -9.22 -2.76 -10.08
CA ARG A 61 -10.33 -2.52 -9.15
C ARG A 61 -10.92 -3.87 -8.70
N ARG A 62 -11.44 -3.94 -7.48
CA ARG A 62 -12.10 -5.18 -7.00
C ARG A 62 -13.42 -5.44 -7.72
N SER A 63 -14.10 -4.37 -8.14
CA SER A 63 -15.35 -4.39 -8.89
C SER A 63 -15.49 -3.09 -9.70
N ASP A 64 -16.45 -3.06 -10.64
CA ASP A 64 -16.70 -1.85 -11.46
C ASP A 64 -17.14 -0.64 -10.63
N ASP A 65 -17.80 -0.89 -9.50
CA ASP A 65 -18.30 0.12 -8.56
C ASP A 65 -17.23 0.59 -7.55
N ASP A 66 -16.10 -0.11 -7.44
CA ASP A 66 -15.00 0.22 -6.55
C ASP A 66 -14.10 1.28 -7.20
N PRO A 67 -14.07 2.53 -6.69
CA PRO A 67 -13.30 3.58 -7.32
C PRO A 67 -11.80 3.48 -7.06
N GLY A 68 -11.38 2.73 -6.04
CA GLY A 68 -9.99 2.49 -5.72
C GLY A 68 -9.42 1.26 -6.42
N PHE A 69 -8.10 1.16 -6.43
CA PHE A 69 -7.40 -0.03 -6.91
C PHE A 69 -6.09 -0.24 -6.17
N SER A 70 -5.60 -1.48 -6.14
CA SER A 70 -4.37 -1.86 -5.48
C SER A 70 -3.40 -2.55 -6.42
N LEU A 71 -2.13 -2.16 -6.35
CA LEU A 71 -1.00 -2.85 -6.96
C LEU A 71 -0.29 -3.68 -5.89
N TYR A 72 -0.15 -4.98 -6.16
CA TYR A 72 0.62 -5.90 -5.33
C TYR A 72 1.95 -6.16 -6.03
N LEU A 73 3.04 -5.72 -5.42
CA LEU A 73 4.37 -5.67 -6.01
C LEU A 73 5.34 -6.50 -5.17
N ARG A 74 6.39 -6.99 -5.82
CA ARG A 74 7.54 -7.56 -5.11
C ARG A 74 8.30 -6.45 -4.41
N ALA A 75 8.62 -6.70 -3.14
CA ALA A 75 9.39 -5.77 -2.33
C ALA A 75 10.88 -6.14 -2.23
N ARG A 76 11.69 -5.13 -1.93
CA ARG A 76 13.08 -5.27 -1.48
C ARG A 76 13.10 -5.35 0.04
N GLY A 77 13.47 -6.51 0.56
CA GLY A 77 13.64 -6.73 2.01
C GLY A 77 12.34 -6.93 2.79
N TYR A 78 11.21 -7.10 2.10
CA TYR A 78 9.89 -7.41 2.64
C TYR A 78 9.24 -8.51 1.78
N ASP A 79 8.17 -9.12 2.26
CA ASP A 79 7.45 -10.17 1.53
C ASP A 79 6.68 -9.60 0.33
N GLY A 80 6.08 -8.42 0.51
CA GLY A 80 5.35 -7.70 -0.51
C GLY A 80 5.37 -6.19 -0.29
N ALA A 81 5.11 -5.44 -1.36
CA ALA A 81 4.85 -4.01 -1.33
C ALA A 81 3.49 -3.75 -1.99
N ILE A 82 2.70 -2.88 -1.38
CA ILE A 82 1.36 -2.57 -1.86
C ILE A 82 1.25 -1.06 -2.05
N ILE A 83 0.68 -0.66 -3.18
CA ILE A 83 0.29 0.73 -3.44
C ILE A 83 -1.19 0.71 -3.82
N THR A 84 -2.00 1.43 -3.06
CA THR A 84 -3.43 1.55 -3.31
C THR A 84 -3.78 3.00 -3.53
N VAL A 85 -4.48 3.28 -4.63
CA VAL A 85 -5.10 4.59 -4.86
C VAL A 85 -6.55 4.48 -4.43
N THR A 86 -6.97 5.34 -3.51
CA THR A 86 -8.33 5.35 -3.01
C THR A 86 -9.26 6.14 -3.91
N ASP A 87 -10.57 5.97 -3.70
CA ASP A 87 -11.62 6.78 -4.33
C ASP A 87 -11.46 8.30 -4.10
N GLU A 88 -11.00 8.68 -2.92
CA GLU A 88 -10.72 10.05 -2.49
C GLU A 88 -9.36 10.57 -3.00
N ARG A 89 -8.65 9.81 -3.85
CA ARG A 89 -7.30 10.10 -4.34
C ARG A 89 -6.22 10.16 -3.25
N ALA A 90 -6.52 9.65 -2.06
CA ALA A 90 -5.47 9.32 -1.11
C ALA A 90 -4.69 8.10 -1.62
N VAL A 91 -3.52 7.89 -1.05
CA VAL A 91 -2.73 6.68 -1.32
C VAL A 91 -2.52 5.93 -0.02
N VAL A 92 -2.78 4.62 -0.06
CA VAL A 92 -2.36 3.71 0.99
C VAL A 92 -1.10 2.99 0.54
N LEU A 93 -0.02 3.17 1.30
CA LEU A 93 1.28 2.55 1.06
C LEU A 93 1.49 1.43 2.06
N GLY A 94 1.89 0.25 1.60
CA GLY A 94 2.01 -0.91 2.47
C GLY A 94 3.19 -1.83 2.21
N LEU A 95 3.61 -2.52 3.27
CA LEU A 95 4.63 -3.56 3.23
C LEU A 95 4.15 -4.77 4.03
N SER A 96 4.43 -5.96 3.51
CA SER A 96 4.08 -7.23 4.14
C SER A 96 5.31 -7.88 4.78
N LEU A 97 5.12 -8.42 5.98
CA LEU A 97 6.12 -9.20 6.70
C LEU A 97 5.66 -10.66 6.76
N ASP A 98 6.52 -11.58 6.35
CA ASP A 98 6.28 -13.02 6.51
C ASP A 98 6.23 -13.38 8.01
N ASP A 99 5.13 -14.02 8.45
CA ASP A 99 4.91 -14.44 9.84
C ASP A 99 4.32 -15.85 9.95
N PRO A 100 5.03 -16.90 9.47
CA PRO A 100 4.51 -18.27 9.41
C PRO A 100 4.03 -18.83 10.75
N ASP A 101 4.58 -18.32 11.85
CA ASP A 101 4.44 -18.88 13.20
C ASP A 101 3.69 -17.95 14.18
N ALA A 102 3.07 -16.86 13.71
CA ALA A 102 2.44 -15.84 14.56
C ALA A 102 3.41 -15.32 15.65
N SER A 103 4.62 -14.97 15.23
CA SER A 103 5.75 -14.68 16.09
C SER A 103 5.61 -13.31 16.78
N PRO A 104 5.74 -13.23 18.12
CA PRO A 104 5.76 -11.96 18.82
C PRO A 104 6.87 -11.00 18.33
N LEU A 105 7.96 -11.55 17.79
CA LEU A 105 9.04 -10.77 17.21
C LEU A 105 8.61 -10.09 15.90
N VAL A 106 7.86 -10.79 15.04
CA VAL A 106 7.36 -10.22 13.78
C VAL A 106 6.28 -9.18 14.08
N ALA A 107 5.40 -9.44 15.05
CA ALA A 107 4.45 -8.44 15.56
C ALA A 107 5.16 -7.16 16.07
N ALA A 108 6.25 -7.30 16.85
CA ALA A 108 7.03 -6.15 17.31
C ALA A 108 7.69 -5.39 16.15
N ARG A 109 8.21 -6.11 15.14
CA ARG A 109 8.76 -5.51 13.91
C ARG A 109 7.68 -4.79 13.10
N ALA A 110 6.48 -5.35 12.98
CA ALA A 110 5.36 -4.73 12.29
C ALA A 110 4.96 -3.39 12.92
N ARG A 111 4.90 -3.33 14.26
CA ARG A 111 4.64 -2.07 14.98
C ARG A 111 5.74 -1.03 14.76
N ALA A 112 7.01 -1.44 14.83
CA ALA A 112 8.13 -0.54 14.56
C ALA A 112 8.15 -0.07 13.09
N LEU A 113 7.76 -0.96 12.16
CA LEU A 113 7.62 -0.64 10.75
C LEU A 113 6.48 0.36 10.51
N LEU A 114 5.34 0.17 11.19
CA LEU A 114 4.19 1.07 11.13
C LEU A 114 4.58 2.50 11.51
N ASP A 115 5.20 2.69 12.67
CA ASP A 115 5.61 4.02 13.13
C ASP A 115 6.66 4.62 12.19
N ARG A 116 7.63 3.81 11.74
CA ARG A 116 8.66 4.25 10.79
C ARG A 116 8.08 4.70 9.45
N LEU A 117 7.14 3.96 8.87
CA LEU A 117 6.50 4.35 7.59
C LEU A 117 5.66 5.61 7.76
N ARG A 118 4.99 5.77 8.91
CA ARG A 118 4.24 7.00 9.18
C ARG A 118 5.15 8.21 9.23
N ASP A 119 6.25 8.12 9.96
CA ASP A 119 7.23 9.19 10.05
C ASP A 119 7.90 9.46 8.69
N GLU A 120 8.24 8.41 7.94
CA GLU A 120 8.94 8.50 6.65
C GLU A 120 8.10 9.19 5.56
N PHE A 121 6.79 8.96 5.56
CA PHE A 121 5.87 9.48 4.54
C PHE A 121 4.93 10.57 5.06
N ASP A 122 5.21 11.13 6.25
CA ASP A 122 4.38 12.13 6.94
C ASP A 122 2.89 11.72 6.98
N ALA A 123 2.65 10.43 7.22
CA ALA A 123 1.32 9.85 7.14
C ALA A 123 0.55 10.06 8.46
N PRO A 124 -0.61 10.74 8.44
CA PRO A 124 -1.38 11.02 9.66
C PRO A 124 -1.87 9.77 10.37
N ALA A 125 -2.11 8.68 9.63
CA ALA A 125 -2.56 7.41 10.17
C ALA A 125 -1.82 6.24 9.55
N GLY A 126 -1.72 5.16 10.31
CA GLY A 126 -1.34 3.86 9.81
C GLY A 126 -2.04 2.74 10.59
N CYS A 127 -2.11 1.56 9.98
CA CYS A 127 -2.67 0.37 10.57
C CYS A 127 -1.84 -0.87 10.20
N ALA A 128 -1.99 -1.93 10.99
CA ALA A 128 -1.37 -3.21 10.69
C ALA A 128 -2.23 -4.37 11.21
N GLY A 129 -2.16 -5.51 10.52
CA GLY A 129 -2.93 -6.70 10.84
C GLY A 129 -2.49 -7.91 10.02
N THR A 130 -2.93 -9.09 10.44
CA THR A 130 -2.67 -10.34 9.71
C THR A 130 -3.60 -10.47 8.52
N GLU A 131 -3.06 -10.73 7.33
CA GLU A 131 -3.83 -10.85 6.07
C GLU A 131 -4.78 -9.65 5.87
N LEU A 132 -4.29 -8.45 6.17
CA LEU A 132 -5.08 -7.24 6.15
C LEU A 132 -5.10 -6.72 4.71
N ALA A 133 -6.29 -6.65 4.12
CA ALA A 133 -6.45 -6.03 2.81
C ALA A 133 -6.20 -4.50 2.90
N PRO A 134 -5.58 -3.89 1.87
CA PRO A 134 -5.44 -2.44 1.84
C PRO A 134 -6.80 -1.76 1.72
N ALA A 135 -7.00 -0.62 2.37
CA ALA A 135 -8.26 0.12 2.26
C ALA A 135 -8.36 0.85 0.91
N HIS A 136 -9.48 0.70 0.21
CA HIS A 136 -9.79 1.43 -1.03
C HIS A 136 -10.55 2.74 -0.80
N SER A 137 -11.02 2.96 0.44
CA SER A 137 -11.73 4.18 0.86
C SER A 137 -11.45 4.50 2.33
N ARG A 138 -11.85 5.71 2.74
CA ARG A 138 -11.75 6.13 4.15
C ARG A 138 -12.65 5.30 5.06
N GLU A 139 -13.83 4.93 4.59
CA GLU A 139 -14.75 4.07 5.34
C GLU A 139 -14.12 2.70 5.61
N GLU A 140 -13.51 2.07 4.61
CA GLU A 140 -12.78 0.81 4.79
C GLU A 140 -11.62 0.96 5.79
N TRP A 141 -10.92 2.09 5.74
CA TRP A 141 -9.82 2.39 6.66
C TRP A 141 -10.29 2.46 8.12
N GLU A 142 -11.43 3.10 8.38
CA GLU A 142 -11.97 3.28 9.73
C GLU A 142 -12.63 2.00 10.27
N CYS A 143 -13.32 1.25 9.42
CA CYS A 143 -14.10 0.05 9.80
C CYS A 143 -13.28 -1.26 9.87
N GLY A 144 -11.96 -1.24 9.65
CA GLY A 144 -11.15 -2.45 9.48
C GLY A 144 -11.20 -3.45 10.66
N ASP A 145 -12.06 -4.46 10.58
CA ASP A 145 -12.25 -5.54 11.56
C ASP A 145 -10.98 -6.40 11.78
N MET A 146 -10.11 -6.46 10.76
CA MET A 146 -8.86 -7.22 10.78
C MET A 146 -7.67 -6.39 11.30
N VAL A 147 -7.89 -5.12 11.64
CA VAL A 147 -6.84 -4.23 12.15
C VAL A 147 -6.50 -4.60 13.59
N GLN A 148 -5.25 -5.00 13.80
CA GLN A 148 -4.73 -5.34 15.12
C GLN A 148 -4.08 -4.14 15.81
N TRP A 149 -3.45 -3.26 15.02
CA TRP A 149 -2.76 -2.06 15.52
C TRP A 149 -3.11 -0.84 14.69
N ARG A 150 -3.29 0.29 15.38
CA ARG A 150 -3.44 1.62 14.76
C ARG A 150 -2.42 2.56 15.37
N SER A 151 -1.93 3.48 14.55
CA SER A 151 -1.03 4.55 14.96
C SER A 151 -1.50 5.82 14.26
N GLY A 152 -1.75 6.89 15.03
CA GLY A 152 -2.34 8.12 14.49
C GLY A 152 -3.83 8.02 14.13
N ALA A 153 -4.35 9.02 13.43
CA ALA A 153 -5.75 9.13 13.03
C ALA A 153 -5.89 10.01 11.78
N LEU A 154 -6.90 9.73 10.95
CA LEU A 154 -7.24 10.58 9.81
C LEU A 154 -7.88 11.89 10.31
N PRO A 155 -7.60 13.04 9.67
CA PRO A 155 -8.17 14.33 10.05
C PRO A 155 -9.66 14.45 9.75
#